data_AF-A0A0G0BV13-F1
#
_entry.id   AF-A0A0G0BV13-F1
#
_cell.length_a   1.000
_cell.length_b   1.000
_cell.length_c   1.000
_cell.angle_alpha   90.00
_cell.angle_beta   90.00
_cell.angle_gamma   90.00
#
_symmetry.space_group_name_H-M   'P 1'
#
loop_
_entity.id
_entity.type
_entity.pdbx_description
1 polymer ?
#
loop_
_entity_poly.entity_id
_entity_poly.type
_entity_poly.pdbx_seq_one_letter_code
_entity_poly.pdbx_strand_id
1 'polypeptide(L)'
;MKKSLVFLLFLVTVILGFSIFFGLYEVKFFSSRASVSTSSFSVDNSYVFITPLRARANGQEKIRLTVFILNNQGIGVLGKKIFISPNSALNIEAIQGLTDSFGKAYFDITSSATGEFYLEIKADDITLADKAHLSFY
;
A
#
# COMPACT_ATOMS: atom_id res chain seq x y z
N MET A 1 -10.67 -47.30 -48.32
CA MET A 1 -11.31 -46.77 -47.10
C MET A 1 -10.43 -46.92 -45.85
N LYS A 2 -9.92 -48.12 -45.52
CA LYS A 2 -9.10 -48.34 -44.30
C LYS A 2 -7.82 -47.49 -44.20
N LYS A 3 -7.10 -47.25 -45.31
CA LYS A 3 -5.87 -46.42 -45.31
C LYS A 3 -6.13 -44.94 -45.02
N SER A 4 -7.26 -44.40 -45.52
CA SER A 4 -7.69 -43.02 -45.24
C SER A 4 -8.15 -42.87 -43.78
N LEU A 5 -8.79 -43.90 -43.22
CA LEU A 5 -9.18 -43.93 -41.81
C LEU A 5 -7.95 -43.87 -40.87
N VAL A 6 -6.91 -44.66 -41.17
CA VAL A 6 -5.66 -44.66 -40.38
C VAL A 6 -4.94 -43.32 -40.48
N PHE A 7 -4.91 -42.71 -41.68
CA PHE A 7 -4.34 -41.38 -41.87
C PHE A 7 -5.09 -40.29 -41.09
N LEU A 8 -6.42 -40.34 -41.08
CA LEU A 8 -7.26 -39.40 -40.33
C LEU A 8 -7.07 -39.54 -38.81
N LEU A 9 -6.93 -40.78 -38.32
CA LEU A 9 -6.70 -41.05 -36.90
C LEU A 9 -5.30 -40.56 -36.45
N PHE A 10 -4.29 -40.71 -37.32
CA PHE A 10 -2.97 -40.13 -37.10
C PHE A 10 -3.01 -38.59 -37.07
N LEU A 11 -3.70 -37.96 -38.01
CA LEU A 11 -3.84 -36.50 -38.08
C LEU A 11 -4.50 -35.93 -36.81
N VAL A 12 -5.58 -36.57 -36.33
CA VAL A 12 -6.27 -36.15 -35.10
C VAL A 12 -5.36 -36.26 -33.88
N THR A 13 -4.55 -37.32 -33.81
CA THR A 13 -3.60 -37.52 -32.70
C THR A 13 -2.53 -36.41 -32.68
N VAL A 14 -2.02 -36.02 -33.84
CA VAL A 14 -1.05 -34.92 -33.96
C VAL A 14 -1.68 -33.59 -33.53
N ILE A 15 -2.90 -33.30 -33.96
CA ILE A 15 -3.61 -32.06 -33.59
C ILE A 15 -3.85 -32.00 -32.08
N LEU A 16 -4.30 -33.10 -31.47
CA LEU A 16 -4.50 -33.17 -30.02
C LEU A 16 -3.19 -32.98 -29.24
N GLY A 17 -2.10 -33.59 -29.71
CA GLY A 17 -0.77 -33.40 -29.12
C GLY A 17 -0.31 -31.94 -29.17
N PHE A 18 -0.53 -31.27 -30.30
CA PHE A 18 -0.16 -29.86 -30.48
C PHE A 18 -0.99 -28.93 -29.59
N SER A 19 -2.30 -29.16 -29.47
CA SER A 19 -3.19 -28.39 -28.59
C SER A 19 -2.82 -28.53 -27.11
N ILE A 20 -2.49 -29.73 -26.65
CA ILE A 20 -2.06 -29.97 -25.27
C ILE A 20 -0.72 -29.28 -25.01
N PHE A 21 0.24 -29.42 -25.94
CA PHE A 21 1.55 -28.79 -25.81
C PHE A 21 1.44 -27.26 -25.74
N PHE A 22 0.61 -26.66 -26.59
CA PHE A 22 0.35 -25.23 -26.61
C PHE A 22 -0.34 -24.74 -25.33
N GLY A 23 -1.38 -25.44 -24.87
CA GLY A 23 -2.06 -25.11 -23.61
C GLY A 23 -1.14 -25.16 -22.39
N LEU A 24 -0.24 -26.15 -22.31
CA LEU A 24 0.75 -26.25 -21.23
C LEU A 24 1.84 -25.17 -21.33
N TYR A 25 2.16 -24.69 -22.54
CA TYR A 25 3.09 -23.58 -22.75
C TYR A 25 2.50 -22.26 -22.25
N GLU A 26 1.25 -21.95 -22.60
CA GLU A 26 0.59 -20.71 -22.18
C GLU A 26 0.37 -20.61 -20.67
N VAL A 27 0.08 -21.72 -19.98
CA VAL A 27 -0.12 -21.73 -18.52
C VAL A 27 1.13 -21.25 -17.76
N LYS A 28 2.34 -21.43 -18.32
CA LYS A 28 3.57 -20.92 -17.71
C LYS A 28 3.72 -19.39 -17.79
N PHE A 29 2.99 -18.72 -18.68
CA PHE A 29 3.07 -17.26 -18.87
C PHE A 29 1.97 -16.48 -18.14
N PHE A 30 0.90 -17.14 -17.69
CA PHE A 30 -0.19 -16.49 -16.95
C PHE A 30 0.06 -16.33 -15.43
N SER A 31 1.20 -16.79 -14.91
CA SER A 31 1.51 -16.71 -13.47
C SER A 31 2.39 -15.53 -13.07
N SER A 32 2.73 -14.62 -14.00
CA SER A 32 3.40 -13.37 -13.64
C SER A 32 2.40 -12.43 -12.96
N ARG A 33 2.07 -12.75 -11.71
CA ARG A 33 1.52 -11.77 -10.77
C ARG A 33 2.53 -10.64 -10.74
N ALA A 34 2.08 -9.40 -10.93
CA ALA A 34 2.92 -8.23 -10.73
C ALA A 34 3.67 -8.41 -9.40
N SER A 35 4.98 -8.58 -9.48
CA SER A 35 5.85 -8.47 -8.33
C SER A 35 5.63 -7.04 -7.84
N VAL A 36 4.95 -6.89 -6.70
CA VAL A 36 4.98 -5.63 -5.97
C VAL A 36 6.43 -5.47 -5.58
N SER A 37 7.19 -4.76 -6.41
CA SER A 37 8.48 -4.23 -6.01
C SER A 37 8.18 -3.41 -4.78
N THR A 38 8.42 -4.00 -3.61
CA THR A 38 8.43 -3.28 -2.36
C THR A 38 9.61 -2.33 -2.50
N SER A 39 9.37 -1.16 -3.11
CA SER A 39 10.32 -0.07 -3.11
C SER A 39 10.74 0.07 -1.64
N SER A 40 12.02 -0.19 -1.38
CA SER A 40 12.57 0.04 -0.06
C SER A 40 12.50 1.55 0.13
N PHE A 41 11.87 1.96 1.22
CA PHE A 41 11.82 3.35 1.60
C PHE A 41 12.90 3.60 2.66
N SER A 42 13.28 4.86 2.80
CA SER A 42 14.22 5.34 3.80
C SER A 42 13.45 5.78 5.03
N VAL A 43 13.74 5.17 6.17
CA VAL A 43 13.16 5.59 7.46
C VAL A 43 13.62 7.02 7.81
N ASP A 44 14.88 7.35 7.52
CA ASP A 44 15.49 8.63 7.88
C ASP A 44 15.01 9.79 6.99
N ASN A 45 14.72 9.53 5.71
CA ASN A 45 14.19 10.57 4.82
C ASN A 45 12.67 10.72 4.94
N SER A 46 11.97 9.76 5.54
CA SER A 46 10.52 9.81 5.70
C SER A 46 10.16 10.63 6.94
N TYR A 47 9.12 11.45 6.84
CA TYR A 47 8.78 12.41 7.89
C TYR A 47 7.27 12.62 8.00
N VAL A 48 6.85 13.27 9.09
CA VAL A 48 5.46 13.56 9.39
C VAL A 48 5.25 15.07 9.42
N PHE A 49 4.15 15.51 8.84
CA PHE A 49 3.76 16.91 8.84
C PHE A 49 2.35 17.08 9.39
N ILE A 50 2.15 18.08 10.25
CA ILE A 50 0.91 18.26 11.00
C ILE A 50 0.41 19.69 10.81
N THR A 51 -0.87 19.83 10.50
CA THR A 51 -1.50 21.13 10.30
C THR A 51 -2.99 21.12 10.65
N PRO A 52 -3.47 22.03 11.51
CA PRO A 52 -2.70 22.91 12.40
C PRO A 52 -1.99 22.13 13.51
N LEU A 53 -0.98 22.73 14.17
CA LEU A 53 -0.27 22.10 15.31
C LEU A 53 -1.15 21.95 16.56
N ARG A 54 -2.22 22.74 16.65
CA ARG A 54 -3.16 22.71 17.77
C ARG A 54 -4.60 22.91 17.31
N ALA A 55 -5.55 22.28 18.01
CA ALA A 55 -6.99 22.38 17.76
C ALA A 55 -7.77 22.32 19.08
N ARG A 56 -9.02 22.78 19.08
CA ARG A 56 -9.89 22.64 20.26
C ARG A 56 -10.31 21.20 20.48
N ALA A 57 -10.35 20.77 21.74
CA ALA A 57 -10.83 19.46 22.16
C ALA A 57 -12.37 19.37 22.17
N ASN A 58 -13.04 19.80 21.10
CA ASN A 58 -14.50 19.80 20.98
C ASN A 58 -15.07 18.62 20.16
N GLY A 59 -14.21 17.69 19.75
CA GLY A 59 -14.55 16.56 18.87
C GLY A 59 -14.84 16.93 17.42
N GLN A 60 -14.76 18.21 17.04
CA GLN A 60 -15.07 18.72 15.71
C GLN A 60 -13.87 19.32 14.98
N GLU A 61 -13.00 20.06 15.69
CA GLU A 61 -11.81 20.62 15.08
C GLU A 61 -10.82 19.51 14.72
N LYS A 62 -10.34 19.55 13.47
CA LYS A 62 -9.48 18.53 12.88
C LYS A 62 -8.04 19.01 12.81
N ILE A 63 -7.12 18.16 13.25
CA ILE A 63 -5.71 18.26 12.91
C ILE A 63 -5.43 17.29 11.76
N ARG A 64 -4.90 17.80 10.65
CA ARG A 64 -4.47 16.97 9.53
C ARG A 64 -3.03 16.52 9.73
N LEU A 65 -2.86 15.21 9.78
CA LEU A 65 -1.57 14.54 9.76
C LEU A 65 -1.30 14.05 8.34
N THR A 66 -0.16 14.45 7.79
CA THR A 66 0.34 14.03 6.49
C THR A 66 1.63 13.26 6.70
N VAL A 67 1.71 12.04 6.18
CA VAL A 67 2.93 11.22 6.23
C VAL A 67 3.58 11.22 4.86
N PHE A 68 4.87 11.47 4.81
CA PHE A 68 5.68 11.43 3.60
C PHE A 68 6.63 10.24 3.67
N ILE A 69 6.45 9.28 2.78
CA ILE A 69 7.32 8.12 2.64
C ILE A 69 8.22 8.30 1.43
N LEU A 70 9.52 8.43 1.69
CA LEU A 70 10.53 8.72 0.69
C LEU A 70 11.55 7.58 0.62
N ASN A 71 12.15 7.36 -0.54
CA ASN A 71 13.31 6.48 -0.70
C ASN A 71 14.62 7.21 -0.33
N ASN A 72 15.76 6.52 -0.46
CA ASN A 72 17.08 7.10 -0.17
C ASN A 72 17.45 8.31 -1.04
N GLN A 73 16.76 8.53 -2.17
CA GLN A 73 16.96 9.65 -3.08
C GLN A 73 15.98 10.81 -2.82
N GLY A 74 15.12 10.70 -1.80
CA GLY A 74 14.09 11.71 -1.51
C GLY A 74 12.87 11.64 -2.43
N ILE A 75 12.70 10.56 -3.19
CA ILE A 75 11.56 10.37 -4.09
C ILE A 75 10.43 9.64 -3.34
N GLY A 76 9.21 10.13 -3.55
CA GLY A 76 8.00 9.55 -2.97
C GLY A 76 7.77 8.09 -3.36
N VAL A 77 7.41 7.26 -2.39
CA VAL A 77 7.15 5.83 -2.59
C VAL A 77 5.66 5.58 -2.53
N LEU A 78 5.09 5.08 -3.63
CA LEU A 78 3.66 4.79 -3.78
C LEU A 78 3.25 3.48 -3.11
N GLY A 79 2.01 3.44 -2.60
CA GLY A 79 1.32 2.22 -2.18
C GLY A 79 1.72 1.69 -0.80
N LYS A 80 2.43 2.48 0.01
CA LYS A 80 2.82 2.13 1.38
C LYS A 80 1.66 2.33 2.32
N LYS A 81 1.41 1.33 3.17
CA LYS A 81 0.32 1.37 4.13
C LYS A 81 0.77 2.05 5.40
N ILE A 82 0.08 3.11 5.80
CA ILE A 82 0.42 3.85 7.01
C ILE A 82 -0.44 3.36 8.18
N PHE A 83 0.21 3.07 9.30
CA PHE A 83 -0.41 2.76 10.57
C PHE A 83 -0.01 3.81 11.61
N ILE A 84 -0.99 4.28 12.36
CA ILE A 84 -0.80 5.23 13.45
C ILE A 84 -1.14 4.52 14.76
N SER A 85 -0.30 4.69 15.79
CA SER A 85 -0.55 4.10 17.10
C SER A 85 -1.92 4.51 17.65
N PRO A 86 -2.78 3.56 18.07
CA PRO A 86 -4.10 3.88 18.59
C PRO A 86 -3.99 4.62 19.93
N ASN A 87 -4.88 5.58 20.16
CA ASN A 87 -5.02 6.30 21.42
C ASN A 87 -6.51 6.46 21.75
N SER A 88 -6.93 6.10 22.96
CA SER A 88 -8.34 6.11 23.37
C SER A 88 -8.97 7.50 23.39
N ALA A 89 -8.17 8.56 23.49
CA ALA A 89 -8.62 9.94 23.51
C ALA A 89 -8.72 10.57 22.11
N LEU A 90 -8.22 9.90 21.07
CA LEU A 90 -8.17 10.42 19.70
C LEU A 90 -9.08 9.62 18.78
N ASN A 91 -9.79 10.33 17.91
CA ASN A 91 -10.45 9.74 16.76
C ASN A 91 -9.61 10.02 15.51
N ILE A 92 -9.10 8.96 14.88
CA ILE A 92 -8.22 9.04 13.72
C ILE A 92 -8.98 8.53 12.49
N GLU A 93 -9.30 9.44 11.58
CA GLU A 93 -9.98 9.17 10.32
C GLU A 93 -8.96 9.06 9.19
N ALA A 94 -8.89 7.90 8.54
CA ALA A 94 -8.01 7.70 7.39
C ALA A 94 -8.67 8.25 6.12
N ILE A 95 -8.28 9.45 5.70
CA ILE A 95 -8.71 10.03 4.42
C ILE A 95 -8.02 9.32 3.26
N GLN A 96 -6.72 9.05 3.44
CA GLN A 96 -5.92 8.30 2.49
C GLN A 96 -4.84 7.50 3.24
N GLY A 97 -5.13 6.22 3.52
CA GLY A 97 -4.23 5.35 4.29
C GLY A 97 -3.07 4.74 3.50
N LEU A 98 -3.09 4.85 2.17
CA LEU A 98 -2.02 4.39 1.28
C LEU A 98 -1.30 5.60 0.68
N THR A 99 0.02 5.51 0.52
CA THR A 99 0.78 6.60 -0.08
C THR A 99 0.50 6.75 -1.59
N ASP A 100 0.43 7.99 -2.06
CA ASP A 100 0.29 8.32 -3.49
C ASP A 100 1.64 8.31 -4.25
N SER A 101 1.64 8.78 -5.51
CA SER A 101 2.85 8.88 -6.34
C SER A 101 3.91 9.84 -5.80
N PHE A 102 3.55 10.72 -4.88
CA PHE A 102 4.46 11.61 -4.17
C PHE A 102 4.82 11.08 -2.78
N GLY A 103 4.40 9.86 -2.43
CA GLY A 103 4.68 9.25 -1.13
C GLY A 103 3.79 9.78 0.00
N LYS A 104 2.67 10.45 -0.29
CA LYS A 104 1.84 11.11 0.72
C LYS A 104 0.66 10.27 1.17
N ALA A 105 0.39 10.26 2.47
CA ALA A 105 -0.82 9.71 3.08
C ALA A 105 -1.44 10.72 4.05
N TYR A 106 -2.77 10.77 4.15
CA TYR A 106 -3.51 11.80 4.90
C TYR A 106 -4.45 11.20 5.94
N PHE A 107 -4.44 11.80 7.13
CA PHE A 107 -5.27 11.43 8.25
C PHE A 107 -5.82 12.68 8.91
N ASP A 108 -7.10 12.66 9.24
CA ASP A 108 -7.75 13.70 10.03
C ASP A 108 -7.93 13.20 11.46
N ILE A 109 -7.48 13.97 12.44
CA ILE A 109 -7.50 13.58 13.85
C ILE A 109 -8.34 14.59 14.61
N THR A 110 -9.29 14.10 15.40
CA THR A 110 -10.07 14.89 16.35
C THR A 110 -9.94 14.35 17.77
N SER A 111 -10.22 15.19 18.76
CA SER A 111 -10.29 14.76 20.16
C SER A 111 -11.35 15.56 20.92
N SER A 112 -11.91 14.92 21.94
CA SER A 112 -12.74 15.56 22.97
C SER A 112 -12.01 15.74 24.31
N ALA A 113 -10.74 15.34 24.37
CA ALA A 113 -9.90 15.46 25.55
C ALA A 113 -8.78 16.47 25.29
N THR A 114 -8.55 17.36 26.25
CA THR A 114 -7.43 18.29 26.20
C THR A 114 -6.14 17.58 26.58
N GLY A 115 -5.03 17.94 25.94
CA GLY A 115 -3.73 17.37 26.22
C GLY A 115 -2.79 17.33 25.03
N GLU A 116 -1.58 16.86 25.32
CA GLU A 116 -0.53 16.62 24.35
C GLU A 116 -0.47 15.13 24.02
N PHE A 117 -0.47 14.81 22.72
CA PHE A 117 -0.48 13.44 22.24
C PHE A 117 0.72 13.18 21.33
N TYR A 118 1.43 12.08 21.60
CA TYR A 118 2.56 11.62 20.83
C TYR A 118 2.18 10.33 20.13
N LEU A 119 2.19 10.33 18.79
CA LEU A 119 1.78 9.20 17.97
C LEU A 119 2.99 8.63 17.24
N GLU A 120 3.11 7.31 17.33
CA GLU A 120 4.09 6.55 16.55
C GLU A 120 3.47 6.18 15.20
N ILE A 121 4.26 6.35 14.15
CA ILE A 121 3.84 6.06 12.78
C ILE A 121 4.66 4.91 12.24
N LYS A 122 3.97 3.97 11.59
CA LYS A 122 4.59 2.86 10.86
C LYS A 122 4.17 2.90 9.41
N ALA A 123 5.11 2.61 8.52
CA ALA A 123 4.85 2.33 7.12
C ALA A 123 5.08 0.84 6.88
N ASP A 124 4.04 0.16 6.39
CA ASP A 124 3.91 -1.29 6.40
C ASP A 124 4.14 -1.82 7.83
N ASP A 125 5.30 -2.41 8.12
CA ASP A 125 5.66 -2.92 9.46
C ASP A 125 6.86 -2.20 10.10
N ILE A 126 7.37 -1.14 9.46
CA ILE A 126 8.57 -0.42 9.90
C ILE A 126 8.18 0.91 10.54
N THR A 127 8.65 1.13 11.77
CA THR A 127 8.45 2.39 12.50
C THR A 127 9.30 3.51 11.89
N LEU A 128 8.68 4.68 11.69
CA LEU A 128 9.38 5.88 11.26
C LEU A 128 10.22 6.48 12.40
N ALA A 129 11.31 7.17 12.06
CA ALA A 129 12.11 7.88 13.05
C ALA A 129 11.34 9.08 13.64
N ASP A 130 10.57 9.76 12.79
CA ASP A 130 9.79 10.93 13.16
C ASP A 130 8.45 10.54 13.84
N LYS A 131 8.06 11.30 14.87
CA LYS A 131 6.85 11.07 15.66
C LYS A 131 5.88 12.24 15.51
N ALA A 132 4.59 11.95 15.48
CA ALA A 132 3.58 12.99 15.43
C ALA A 132 3.31 13.57 16.82
N HIS A 133 3.37 14.89 16.95
CA HIS A 133 3.02 15.62 18.18
C HIS A 133 1.80 16.51 17.93
N LEU A 134 0.73 16.27 18.69
CA LEU A 134 -0.56 16.95 18.56
C LEU A 134 -0.93 17.61 19.89
N SER A 135 -1.47 18.84 19.82
CA SER A 135 -1.97 19.56 21.00
C SER A 135 -3.47 19.84 20.85
N PHE A 136 -4.27 19.35 21.80
CA PHE A 136 -5.69 19.71 21.91
C PHE A 136 -5.94 20.53 23.17
N TYR A 137 -6.63 21.67 23.04
CA TYR A 137 -6.87 22.63 24.12
C TYR A 137 -8.35 22.93 24.37
#